data_AF-A0A317WVI6-F1
#
_entry.id   AF-A0A317WVI6-F1
#
_cell.length_a   1.000
_cell.length_b   1.000
_cell.length_c   1.000
_cell.angle_alpha   90.00
_cell.angle_beta   90.00
_cell.angle_gamma   90.00
#
_symmetry.space_group_name_H-M   'P 1'
#
loop_
_entity.id
_entity.type
_entity.pdbx_description
1 polymer ?
#
loop_
_entity_poly.entity_id
_entity_poly.type
_entity_poly.pdbx_seq_one_letter_code
_entity_poly.pdbx_strand_id
1 'polypeptide(L)'
;MPQAQPELKKYMEKRVFCQLNGNRKVIGILRGYDVRRPAFPGDVIGYCCVGAVGYVLDDHGAGVFMNIVLDEAFEEKQGGEKVAIGMIVIRGNSVVMLEALERISDK
;
A
#
# COMPACT_ATOMS: atom_id res chain seq x y z
N MET A 1 23.82 3.00 7.02
CA MET A 1 22.88 2.52 8.05
C MET A 1 21.91 1.57 7.36
N PRO A 2 21.60 0.38 7.90
CA PRO A 2 20.61 -0.48 7.28
C PRO A 2 19.28 0.29 7.27
N GLN A 3 18.83 0.66 6.08
CA GLN A 3 17.52 1.25 5.89
C GLN A 3 16.53 0.17 6.34
N ALA A 4 15.96 0.32 7.53
CA ALA A 4 15.00 -0.63 8.06
C ALA A 4 13.87 -0.73 7.03
N GLN A 5 13.89 -1.81 6.23
CA GLN A 5 12.81 -2.09 5.32
C GLN A 5 11.61 -2.34 6.21
N PRO A 6 10.58 -1.48 6.15
CA PRO A 6 9.51 -1.51 7.11
C PRO A 6 8.86 -2.89 7.07
N GLU A 7 8.46 -3.35 8.24
CA GLU A 7 8.08 -4.71 8.58
C GLU A 7 6.79 -5.20 7.90
N LEU A 8 6.44 -4.69 6.71
CA LEU A 8 5.26 -5.03 5.91
C LEU A 8 5.16 -6.53 5.63
N LYS A 9 6.29 -7.24 5.57
CA LYS A 9 6.27 -8.70 5.48
C LYS A 9 5.50 -9.35 6.64
N LYS A 10 5.49 -8.73 7.82
CA LYS A 10 4.73 -9.20 8.98
C LYS A 10 3.22 -8.92 8.88
N TYR A 11 2.81 -8.03 7.96
CA TYR A 11 1.41 -7.67 7.69
C TYR A 11 0.83 -8.50 6.54
N MET A 12 1.64 -9.30 5.84
CA MET A 12 1.16 -10.19 4.77
C MET A 12 0.13 -11.17 5.33
N GLU A 13 -0.94 -11.40 4.57
CA GLU A 13 -2.07 -12.26 4.94
C GLU A 13 -2.85 -11.79 6.18
N LYS A 14 -2.61 -10.56 6.64
CA LYS A 14 -3.31 -9.96 7.77
C LYS A 14 -4.33 -8.94 7.32
N ARG A 15 -5.41 -8.82 8.10
CA ARG A 15 -6.34 -7.71 7.95
C ARG A 15 -5.69 -6.41 8.37
N VAL A 16 -5.63 -5.47 7.44
CA VAL A 16 -5.11 -4.13 7.64
C VAL A 16 -6.20 -3.11 7.44
N PHE A 17 -6.16 -2.07 8.27
CA PHE A 17 -6.92 -0.85 8.13
C PHE A 17 -6.05 0.18 7.40
N CYS A 18 -6.53 0.68 6.28
CA CYS A 18 -5.86 1.67 5.45
C CYS A 18 -6.68 2.96 5.43
N GLN A 19 -6.07 4.06 5.88
CA GLN A 19 -6.61 5.40 5.68
C GLN A 19 -6.04 5.99 4.41
N LEU A 20 -6.93 6.40 3.51
CA LEU A 20 -6.59 6.98 2.22
C LEU A 20 -6.86 8.48 2.22
N ASN A 21 -6.21 9.17 1.28
CA ASN A 21 -6.46 10.59 1.05
C ASN A 21 -7.95 10.83 0.71
N GLY A 22 -8.48 11.97 1.17
CA GLY A 22 -9.91 12.29 1.03
C GLY A 22 -10.82 11.68 2.11
N ASN A 23 -10.28 11.40 3.30
CA ASN A 23 -11.02 10.83 4.45
C ASN A 23 -11.69 9.48 4.16
N ARG A 24 -11.14 8.70 3.23
CA ARG A 24 -11.63 7.35 2.90
C ARG A 24 -10.93 6.32 3.78
N LYS A 25 -11.68 5.33 4.23
CA LYS A 25 -11.19 4.24 5.08
C LYS A 25 -11.48 2.93 4.37
N VAL A 26 -10.45 2.11 4.21
CA VAL A 26 -10.56 0.82 3.55
C VAL A 26 -9.92 -0.23 4.43
N ILE A 27 -10.61 -1.33 4.63
CA ILE A 27 -10.08 -2.48 5.37
C ILE A 27 -10.04 -3.67 4.43
N GLY A 28 -8.94 -4.42 4.45
CA GLY A 28 -8.79 -5.60 3.61
C GLY A 28 -7.63 -6.47 4.06
N ILE A 29 -7.46 -7.62 3.42
CA ILE A 29 -6.35 -8.54 3.68
C ILE A 29 -5.18 -8.16 2.79
N LEU A 30 -4.02 -7.86 3.37
CA LEU A 30 -2.83 -7.54 2.57
C LEU A 30 -2.32 -8.80 1.84
N ARG A 31 -2.41 -8.81 0.52
CA ARG A 31 -1.90 -9.90 -0.33
C ARG A 31 -0.50 -9.66 -0.85
N GLY A 32 -0.14 -8.39 -1.05
CA GLY A 32 1.14 -8.03 -1.64
C GLY A 32 1.44 -6.55 -1.48
N TYR A 33 2.72 -6.23 -1.55
CA TYR A 33 3.21 -4.87 -1.53
C TYR A 33 4.37 -4.74 -2.51
N ASP A 34 4.45 -3.60 -3.20
CA ASP A 34 5.51 -3.28 -4.14
C ASP A 34 6.30 -2.09 -3.60
N VAL A 35 7.49 -2.38 -3.09
CA VAL A 35 8.46 -1.37 -2.69
C VAL A 35 9.31 -1.04 -3.89
N ARG A 36 8.91 -0.03 -4.65
CA ARG A 36 9.82 0.52 -5.64
C ARG A 36 10.95 1.21 -4.92
N ARG A 37 12.12 0.55 -4.87
CA ARG A 37 13.38 1.25 -4.63
C ARG A 37 13.52 2.33 -5.70
N PRO A 38 14.11 3.50 -5.39
CA PRO A 38 14.59 4.38 -6.44
C PRO A 38 15.56 3.55 -7.29
N ALA A 39 15.14 3.23 -8.52
CA ALA A 39 15.97 2.51 -9.46
C ALA A 39 17.20 3.37 -9.75
N PHE A 40 18.38 2.81 -9.51
CA PHE A 40 19.59 3.31 -10.16
C PHE A 40 19.41 3.18 -11.69
N PRO A 41 20.07 4.01 -12.51
CA PRO A 41 19.83 4.02 -13.94
C PRO A 41 20.40 2.73 -14.55
N GLY A 42 19.54 1.72 -14.74
CA GLY A 42 19.94 0.43 -15.33
C GLY A 42 18.91 -0.69 -15.25
N ASP A 43 17.96 -0.65 -14.31
CA ASP A 43 17.04 -1.76 -14.12
C ASP A 43 15.74 -1.59 -14.92
N VAL A 44 15.63 -2.37 -16.00
CA VAL A 44 14.46 -2.45 -16.88
C VAL A 44 13.35 -3.22 -16.15
N ILE A 45 12.56 -2.54 -15.32
CA ILE A 45 11.37 -3.14 -14.69
C ILE A 45 10.22 -3.08 -15.71
N GLY A 46 9.96 -4.23 -16.33
CA GLY A 46 8.86 -4.44 -17.27
C GLY A 46 7.50 -4.21 -16.60
N TYR A 47 6.87 -3.09 -16.94
CA TYR A 47 5.45 -2.87 -16.73
C TYR A 47 4.65 -3.71 -17.74
N CYS A 48 4.32 -4.95 -17.36
CA CYS A 48 3.16 -5.62 -17.93
C CYS A 48 1.91 -4.99 -17.29
N CYS A 49 0.93 -4.64 -18.13
CA CYS A 49 -0.40 -4.10 -17.80
C CYS A 49 -0.50 -2.56 -17.66
N VAL A 50 -0.73 -1.93 -18.83
CA VAL A 50 -1.63 -0.80 -19.12
C VAL A 50 -1.51 0.49 -18.30
N GLY A 51 -1.12 1.58 -18.99
CA GLY A 51 -1.51 2.95 -18.62
C GLY A 51 -0.42 3.75 -17.91
N ALA A 52 0.16 4.70 -18.64
CA ALA A 52 1.18 5.63 -18.17
C ALA A 52 0.80 6.36 -16.87
N VAL A 53 1.67 6.32 -15.87
CA VAL A 53 1.66 7.29 -14.78
C VAL A 53 3.11 7.67 -14.46
N GLY A 54 3.51 8.86 -14.91
CA GLY A 54 4.79 9.46 -14.57
C GLY A 54 4.95 9.62 -13.05
N TYR A 55 6.19 9.49 -12.59
CA TYR A 55 6.57 9.73 -11.20
C TYR A 55 7.31 11.06 -11.14
N VAL A 56 6.74 12.01 -10.39
CA VAL A 56 7.37 13.26 -10.00
C VAL A 56 8.46 12.90 -8.99
N LEU A 57 9.69 13.29 -9.30
CA LEU A 57 10.84 13.19 -8.41
C LEU A 57 10.89 14.50 -7.61
N ASP A 58 10.44 14.47 -6.36
CA ASP A 58 10.71 15.55 -5.41
C ASP A 58 11.90 15.15 -4.55
N ASP A 59 13.04 15.79 -4.82
CA ASP A 59 14.40 15.54 -4.32
C ASP A 59 14.63 15.84 -2.82
N HIS A 60 13.59 15.99 -2.01
CA HIS A 60 13.74 16.31 -0.59
C HIS A 60 12.77 15.52 0.30
N GLY A 61 13.12 14.27 0.57
CA GLY A 61 12.45 13.42 1.57
C GLY A 61 12.01 12.09 0.97
N ALA A 62 12.75 11.03 1.26
CA ALA A 62 12.48 9.68 0.79
C ALA A 62 11.14 9.13 1.32
N GLY A 63 10.04 9.50 0.67
CA GLY A 63 8.76 8.83 0.79
C GLY A 63 8.86 7.49 0.06
N VAL A 64 8.86 6.38 0.80
CA VAL A 64 8.75 5.05 0.20
C VAL A 64 7.31 4.91 -0.30
N PHE A 65 7.07 5.23 -1.57
CA PHE A 65 5.75 5.03 -2.18
C PHE A 65 5.55 3.54 -2.47
N MET A 66 4.87 2.84 -1.56
CA MET A 66 4.57 1.41 -1.72
C MET A 66 3.16 1.20 -2.29
N ASN A 67 3.04 0.51 -3.42
CA ASN A 67 1.71 0.06 -3.87
C ASN A 67 1.33 -1.16 -3.02
N ILE A 68 0.07 -1.26 -2.58
CA ILE A 68 -0.43 -2.38 -1.78
C ILE A 68 -1.60 -3.06 -2.48
N VAL A 69 -1.68 -4.38 -2.38
CA VAL A 69 -2.77 -5.20 -2.90
C VAL A 69 -3.58 -5.69 -1.71
N LEU A 70 -4.85 -5.29 -1.65
CA LEU A 70 -5.80 -5.77 -0.66
C LEU A 70 -6.80 -6.71 -1.31
N ASP A 71 -7.14 -7.78 -0.60
CA ASP A 71 -8.18 -8.73 -0.97
C ASP A 71 -9.33 -8.69 0.04
N GLU A 72 -10.51 -9.10 -0.41
CA GLU A 72 -11.78 -9.00 0.35
C GLU A 72 -11.99 -7.60 0.98
N ALA A 73 -11.59 -6.54 0.27
CA ALA A 73 -11.59 -5.20 0.81
C ALA A 73 -13.01 -4.64 0.94
N PHE A 74 -13.24 -3.88 2.00
CA PHE A 74 -14.46 -3.10 2.22
C PHE A 74 -14.12 -1.65 2.55
N GLU A 75 -14.87 -0.73 1.94
CA GLU A 75 -14.80 0.70 2.25
C GLU A 75 -15.81 1.04 3.34
N GLU A 76 -15.34 1.77 4.35
CA GLU A 76 -16.17 2.33 5.40
C GLU A 76 -16.49 3.80 5.05
N LYS A 77 -17.76 4.06 4.72
CA LYS A 77 -18.24 5.43 4.48
C LYS A 77 -18.44 6.17 5.80
N GLN A 78 -18.58 7.50 5.72
CA GLN A 78 -18.83 8.36 6.88
C GLN A 78 -20.10 8.00 7.68
N GLY A 79 -21.04 7.26 7.07
CA GLY A 79 -22.25 6.76 7.74
C GLY A 79 -22.11 5.38 8.40
N GLY A 80 -20.91 4.81 8.48
CA GLY A 80 -20.68 3.45 9.00
C GLY A 80 -21.11 2.33 8.05
N GLU A 81 -21.66 2.68 6.89
CA GLU A 81 -21.95 1.74 5.81
C GLU A 81 -20.64 1.12 5.28
N LYS A 82 -20.60 -0.21 5.25
CA LYS A 82 -19.47 -0.98 4.71
C LYS A 82 -19.83 -1.49 3.33
N VAL A 83 -19.11 -1.03 2.32
CA VAL A 83 -19.30 -1.45 0.92
C VAL A 83 -18.19 -2.42 0.55
N ALA A 84 -18.56 -3.64 0.18
CA ALA A 84 -17.59 -4.63 -0.31
C ALA A 84 -17.10 -4.22 -1.71
N ILE A 85 -15.78 -4.20 -1.88
CA ILE A 85 -15.11 -3.86 -3.15
C ILE A 85 -14.45 -5.11 -3.75
N GLY A 86 -13.95 -6.01 -2.89
CA GLY A 86 -13.24 -7.22 -3.32
C GLY A 86 -11.74 -6.96 -3.44
N MET A 87 -11.11 -7.44 -4.50
CA MET A 87 -9.68 -7.28 -4.71
C MET A 87 -9.36 -5.90 -5.30
N ILE A 88 -8.49 -5.14 -4.64
CA ILE A 88 -8.08 -3.80 -5.06
C ILE A 88 -6.58 -3.61 -4.96
N VAL A 89 -6.06 -2.72 -5.80
CA VAL A 89 -4.69 -2.23 -5.72
C VAL A 89 -4.73 -0.75 -5.35
N ILE A 90 -4.02 -0.39 -4.28
CA ILE A 90 -3.93 0.97 -3.78
C ILE A 90 -2.53 1.51 -4.08
N ARG A 91 -2.47 2.69 -4.71
CA ARG A 91 -1.22 3.39 -5.00
C ARG A 91 -0.65 3.98 -3.72
N GLY A 92 0.66 3.81 -3.49
CA GLY A 92 1.31 4.26 -2.25
C GLY A 92 1.18 5.74 -1.94
N ASN A 93 1.09 6.59 -2.97
CA ASN A 93 0.90 8.03 -2.79
C ASN A 93 -0.45 8.41 -2.16
N SER A 94 -1.43 7.50 -2.18
CA SER A 94 -2.77 7.74 -1.64
C SER A 94 -2.94 7.22 -0.21
N VAL A 95 -1.99 6.45 0.30
CA VAL A 95 -2.04 5.88 1.65
C VAL A 95 -1.52 6.90 2.65
N VAL A 96 -2.39 7.32 3.56
CA VAL A 96 -2.06 8.24 4.65
C VAL A 96 -1.59 7.46 5.88
N MET A 97 -2.27 6.36 6.19
CA MET A 97 -1.96 5.51 7.34
C MET A 97 -2.31 4.05 7.05
N LEU A 98 -1.52 3.13 7.57
CA LEU A 98 -1.78 1.69 7.54
C LEU A 98 -1.58 1.11 8.94
N GLU A 99 -2.57 0.36 9.41
CA GLU A 99 -2.60 -0.26 10.75
C GLU A 99 -3.02 -1.72 10.62
N ALA A 100 -2.40 -2.63 11.38
CA ALA A 100 -2.87 -4.01 11.46
C ALA A 100 -4.05 -4.11 12.43
N LEU A 101 -5.16 -4.70 11.99
CA LEU A 101 -6.27 -5.05 12.88
C LEU A 101 -6.00 -6.34 13.65
N GLU A 102 -5.02 -7.12 13.20
CA GLU A 102 -4.57 -8.35 13.84
C GLU A 102 -3.25 -8.14 14.58
N ARG A 103 -3.05 -8.85 15.69
CA ARG A 103 -1.76 -8.87 16.38
C ARG A 103 -0.68 -9.42 15.48
N ILE A 104 0.40 -8.66 15.33
CA ILE A 104 1.60 -9.08 14.65
C ILE A 104 2.46 -9.86 15.65
N SER A 105 2.70 -11.15 15.39
CA SER A 105 3.62 -11.94 16.19
C SER A 105 5.01 -11.90 15.56
N ASP A 106 6.02 -11.51 16.33
CA ASP A 106 7.42 -11.67 15.97
C ASP A 106 7.80 -13.16 16.11
N LYS A 107 7.76 -13.91 15.01
CA LYS A 107 8.41 -15.24 14.93
C LYS A 107 9.55 -15.18 13.94
#